data_AF-A0A7Y2MJ28-F1
#
_entry.id   AF-A0A7Y2MJ28-F1
#
_cell.length_a   1.000
_cell.length_b   1.000
_cell.length_c   1.000
_cell.angle_alpha   90.00
_cell.angle_beta   90.00
_cell.angle_gamma   90.00
#
_symmetry.space_group_name_H-M   'P 1'
#
loop_
_entity.id
_entity.type
_entity.pdbx_description
1 polymer ?
#
loop_
_entity_poly.entity_id
_entity_poly.type
_entity_poly.pdbx_seq_one_letter_code
_entity_poly.pdbx_strand_id
1 'polypeptide(L)'
;EFGFQSHTSLPVIKTYADKRDMNVASPVMELHQKNAGGNERIAGTMFRYFRFPKDFPNFVYLSQIQQGLAIKTAVEYWRSLKPHCMGTIYWQLNDTWPVASWSSLDYGGRWKAMHYLVKRFFQPVAVAAIPSEDGKTIRFSLVNDTLSEVSADLSISILTMKGERRHLKDIQAVCTPDAAVTATAINVSDIPEGTLLGWRFTASNGMGGEGHYVHGTYKALELEPAGLQVTREYVEEDGSVCLNVTAKGLALFVMIETETDGKYSDNAFDLAAGETRRILFTPAKPLQDGELPDFRFYDLHSCQSAD
;
A
#
# COMPACT_ATOMS: atom_id res chain seq x y z
N GLU A 1 5.68 -19.05 9.09
CA GLU A 1 5.63 -18.33 7.81
C GLU A 1 4.18 -18.09 7.41
N PHE A 2 3.91 -17.05 6.64
CA PHE A 2 2.57 -16.68 6.16
C PHE A 2 2.72 -15.85 4.89
N GLY A 3 1.77 -15.91 3.96
CA GLY A 3 1.91 -15.21 2.68
C GLY A 3 0.61 -15.09 1.91
N PHE A 4 0.56 -14.12 0.99
CA PHE A 4 -0.46 -14.04 -0.05
C PHE A 4 0.20 -13.85 -1.42
N GLN A 5 -0.37 -14.40 -2.50
CA GLN A 5 0.21 -14.28 -3.85
C GLN A 5 -0.23 -13.00 -4.56
N SER A 6 0.63 -12.50 -5.44
CA SER A 6 0.29 -11.48 -6.44
C SER A 6 0.95 -11.81 -7.78
N HIS A 7 0.53 -11.12 -8.84
CA HIS A 7 1.30 -11.10 -10.08
C HIS A 7 2.56 -10.24 -9.93
N THR A 8 3.60 -10.59 -10.70
CA THR A 8 4.78 -9.73 -10.89
C THR A 8 4.39 -8.41 -11.60
N SER A 9 5.21 -7.36 -11.49
CA SER A 9 4.90 -6.07 -12.09
C SER A 9 4.74 -6.14 -13.61
N LEU A 10 3.97 -5.21 -14.19
CA LEU A 10 3.65 -5.23 -15.61
C LEU A 10 4.92 -5.14 -16.51
N PRO A 11 5.97 -4.36 -16.17
CA PRO A 11 7.24 -4.39 -16.89
C PRO A 11 7.88 -5.79 -16.94
N VAL A 12 7.81 -6.56 -15.85
CA VAL A 12 8.34 -7.92 -15.80
C VAL A 12 7.46 -8.88 -16.60
N ILE A 13 6.14 -8.74 -16.56
CA ILE A 13 5.21 -9.54 -17.38
C ILE A 13 5.54 -9.41 -18.88
N LYS A 14 5.81 -8.19 -19.34
CA LYS A 14 6.16 -7.91 -20.74
C LYS A 14 7.46 -8.56 -21.22
N THR A 15 8.29 -9.09 -20.31
CA THR A 15 9.51 -9.83 -20.67
C THR A 15 9.25 -11.27 -21.10
N TYR A 16 8.09 -11.85 -20.76
CA TYR A 16 7.78 -13.26 -21.04
C TYR A 16 6.44 -13.48 -21.73
N ALA A 17 5.62 -12.43 -21.90
CA ALA A 17 4.29 -12.51 -22.47
C ALA A 17 4.04 -11.44 -23.54
N ASP A 18 3.37 -11.83 -24.63
CA ASP A 18 2.96 -10.92 -25.69
C ASP A 18 1.65 -10.21 -25.31
N LYS A 19 1.28 -9.15 -26.06
CA LYS A 19 0.02 -8.41 -25.84
C LYS A 19 -1.21 -9.33 -25.83
N ARG A 20 -1.23 -10.39 -26.65
CA ARG A 20 -2.33 -11.36 -26.72
C ARG A 20 -2.48 -12.21 -25.46
N ASP A 21 -1.41 -12.31 -24.66
CA ASP A 21 -1.33 -13.14 -23.46
C ASP A 21 -1.68 -12.38 -22.19
N MET A 22 -1.97 -11.07 -22.30
CA MET A 22 -2.34 -10.16 -21.20
C MET A 22 -3.77 -10.41 -20.71
N ASN A 23 -3.99 -11.64 -20.26
CA ASN A 23 -5.21 -12.16 -19.69
C ASN A 23 -4.80 -13.18 -18.62
N VAL A 24 -5.35 -13.08 -17.41
CA VAL A 24 -4.97 -13.92 -16.27
C VAL A 24 -5.19 -15.42 -16.51
N ALA A 25 -6.07 -15.79 -17.44
CA ALA A 25 -6.38 -17.16 -17.84
C ALA A 25 -5.68 -17.58 -19.16
N SER A 26 -4.75 -16.77 -19.68
CA SER A 26 -3.98 -17.19 -20.85
C SER A 26 -3.03 -18.34 -20.49
N PRO A 27 -2.74 -19.28 -21.43
CA PRO A 27 -1.79 -20.36 -21.16
C PRO A 27 -0.41 -19.88 -20.71
N VAL A 28 0.03 -18.71 -21.18
CA VAL A 28 1.31 -18.11 -20.76
C VAL A 28 1.24 -17.65 -19.31
N MET A 29 0.16 -16.97 -18.89
CA MET A 29 -0.01 -16.57 -17.49
C MET A 29 -0.17 -17.77 -16.56
N GLU A 30 -0.91 -18.81 -16.98
CA GLU A 30 -1.07 -20.04 -16.20
C GLU A 30 0.25 -20.81 -16.08
N LEU A 31 1.08 -20.84 -17.13
CA LEU A 31 2.41 -21.44 -17.06
C LEU A 31 3.30 -20.76 -16.02
N HIS A 32 3.14 -19.44 -15.83
CA HIS A 32 3.86 -18.64 -14.84
C HIS A 32 3.13 -18.57 -13.47
N GLN A 33 2.11 -19.41 -13.26
CA GLN A 33 1.48 -19.67 -11.98
C GLN A 33 1.74 -21.12 -11.55
N LYS A 34 2.57 -21.32 -10.53
CA LYS A 34 2.96 -22.68 -10.08
C LYS A 34 2.19 -23.20 -8.89
N ASN A 35 1.40 -22.35 -8.23
CA ASN A 35 0.51 -22.78 -7.18
C ASN A 35 -0.83 -23.22 -7.79
N ALA A 36 -1.22 -24.47 -7.54
CA ALA A 36 -2.51 -24.99 -7.99
C ALA A 36 -3.65 -24.12 -7.43
N GLY A 37 -4.46 -23.53 -8.32
CA GLY A 37 -5.53 -22.58 -7.96
C GLY A 37 -5.04 -21.19 -7.54
N GLY A 38 -3.78 -20.81 -7.82
CA GLY A 38 -3.22 -19.52 -7.41
C GLY A 38 -4.01 -18.31 -7.95
N ASN A 39 -4.27 -18.28 -9.27
CA ASN A 39 -5.03 -17.20 -9.89
C ASN A 39 -6.48 -17.13 -9.39
N GLU A 40 -7.11 -18.29 -9.16
CA GLU A 40 -8.45 -18.37 -8.57
C GLU A 40 -8.48 -17.77 -7.15
N ARG A 41 -7.48 -18.06 -6.30
CA ARG A 41 -7.39 -17.48 -4.96
C ARG A 41 -7.15 -15.98 -4.99
N ILE A 42 -6.34 -15.48 -5.92
CA ILE A 42 -6.11 -14.04 -6.11
C ILE A 42 -7.43 -13.36 -6.50
N ALA A 43 -8.08 -13.84 -7.56
CA ALA A 43 -9.33 -13.27 -8.07
C ALA A 43 -10.50 -13.43 -7.07
N GLY A 44 -10.64 -14.60 -6.45
CA GLY A 44 -11.66 -14.85 -5.43
C GLY A 44 -11.50 -13.96 -4.20
N THR A 45 -10.26 -13.61 -3.83
CA THR A 45 -10.03 -12.62 -2.77
C THR A 45 -10.39 -11.21 -3.22
N MET A 46 -10.16 -10.85 -4.48
CA MET A 46 -10.60 -9.55 -5.01
C MET A 46 -12.12 -9.43 -4.91
N PHE A 47 -12.88 -10.45 -5.32
CA PHE A 47 -14.35 -10.45 -5.18
C PHE A 47 -14.84 -10.27 -3.74
N ARG A 48 -14.05 -10.70 -2.74
CA ARG A 48 -14.39 -10.50 -1.32
C ARG A 48 -14.25 -9.03 -0.92
N TYR A 49 -13.16 -8.36 -1.31
CA TYR A 49 -12.77 -7.07 -0.72
C TYR A 49 -12.81 -5.86 -1.67
N PHE A 50 -12.71 -6.06 -2.98
CA PHE A 50 -12.55 -5.01 -4.00
C PHE A 50 -13.59 -5.15 -5.13
N ARG A 51 -13.82 -4.07 -5.89
CA ARG A 51 -14.52 -4.20 -7.19
C ARG A 51 -13.51 -4.77 -8.19
N PHE A 52 -13.99 -5.56 -9.14
CA PHE A 52 -13.09 -6.23 -10.07
C PHE A 52 -12.43 -5.21 -11.01
N PRO A 53 -11.12 -5.31 -11.27
CA PRO A 53 -10.37 -4.34 -12.08
C PRO A 53 -10.82 -4.36 -13.55
N LYS A 54 -10.78 -3.20 -14.21
CA LYS A 54 -11.33 -3.01 -15.56
C LYS A 54 -10.54 -3.67 -16.69
N ASP A 55 -9.25 -3.90 -16.47
CA ASP A 55 -8.34 -4.51 -17.44
C ASP A 55 -7.17 -5.25 -16.75
N PHE A 56 -6.30 -5.87 -17.55
CA PHE A 56 -5.19 -6.67 -17.06
C PHE A 56 -4.12 -5.86 -16.28
N PRO A 57 -3.62 -4.70 -16.75
CA PRO A 57 -2.75 -3.83 -15.94
C PRO A 57 -3.34 -3.51 -14.55
N ASN A 58 -4.62 -3.15 -14.50
CA ASN A 58 -5.31 -2.86 -13.25
C ASN A 58 -5.47 -4.11 -12.37
N PHE A 59 -5.63 -5.30 -12.97
CA PHE A 59 -5.58 -6.57 -12.23
C PHE A 59 -4.22 -6.85 -11.59
N VAL A 60 -3.13 -6.59 -12.32
CA VAL A 60 -1.77 -6.73 -11.78
C VAL A 60 -1.56 -5.78 -10.61
N TYR A 61 -1.87 -4.50 -10.79
CA TYR A 61 -1.82 -3.48 -9.72
C TYR A 61 -2.60 -3.93 -8.48
N LEU A 62 -3.88 -4.25 -8.65
CA LEU A 62 -4.75 -4.60 -7.53
C LEU A 62 -4.31 -5.89 -6.84
N SER A 63 -3.73 -6.85 -7.57
CA SER A 63 -3.20 -8.09 -6.98
C SER A 63 -2.05 -7.80 -6.00
N GLN A 64 -1.21 -6.81 -6.31
CA GLN A 64 -0.08 -6.42 -5.46
C GLN A 64 -0.55 -5.59 -4.25
N ILE A 65 -1.54 -4.71 -4.43
CA ILE A 65 -2.17 -3.99 -3.30
C ILE A 65 -2.84 -4.97 -2.35
N GLN A 66 -3.64 -5.90 -2.87
CA GLN A 66 -4.29 -6.94 -2.08
C GLN A 66 -3.28 -7.78 -1.29
N GLN A 67 -2.19 -8.20 -1.94
CA GLN A 67 -1.09 -8.90 -1.26
C GLN A 67 -0.52 -8.05 -0.13
N GLY A 68 -0.19 -6.79 -0.42
CA GLY A 68 0.35 -5.86 0.58
C GLY A 68 -0.57 -5.67 1.79
N LEU A 69 -1.89 -5.54 1.57
CA LEU A 69 -2.88 -5.43 2.63
C LEU A 69 -3.04 -6.71 3.45
N ALA A 70 -3.00 -7.88 2.81
CA ALA A 70 -3.06 -9.15 3.52
C ALA A 70 -1.88 -9.30 4.49
N ILE A 71 -0.67 -8.99 4.03
CA ILE A 71 0.55 -9.07 4.84
C ILE A 71 0.57 -7.96 5.90
N LYS A 72 0.22 -6.71 5.54
CA LYS A 72 0.09 -5.59 6.48
C LYS A 72 -0.82 -5.95 7.65
N THR A 73 -2.02 -6.46 7.35
CA THR A 73 -3.02 -6.83 8.36
C THR A 73 -2.47 -7.83 9.36
N ALA A 74 -1.80 -8.88 8.87
CA ALA A 74 -1.23 -9.92 9.71
C ALA A 74 -0.06 -9.40 10.57
N VAL A 75 0.87 -8.67 9.95
CA VAL A 75 2.05 -8.11 10.63
C VAL A 75 1.65 -7.08 11.69
N GLU A 76 0.78 -6.13 11.35
CA GLU A 76 0.34 -5.11 12.29
C GLU A 76 -0.37 -5.73 13.50
N TYR A 77 -1.23 -6.73 13.27
CA TYR A 77 -1.85 -7.48 14.35
C TYR A 77 -0.82 -8.16 15.23
N TRP A 78 0.09 -8.96 14.67
CA TRP A 78 1.09 -9.68 15.45
C TRP A 78 2.08 -8.77 16.18
N ARG A 79 2.52 -7.67 15.57
CA ARG A 79 3.34 -6.65 16.25
C ARG A 79 2.58 -6.00 17.42
N SER A 80 1.27 -5.80 17.29
CA SER A 80 0.42 -5.28 18.37
C SER A 80 0.28 -6.21 19.58
N LEU A 81 0.73 -7.48 19.45
CA LEU A 81 0.72 -8.48 20.51
C LEU A 81 2.05 -8.59 21.25
N LYS A 82 3.07 -7.77 20.94
CA LYS A 82 4.34 -7.74 21.68
C LYS A 82 4.07 -7.54 23.18
N PRO A 83 4.59 -8.39 24.09
CA PRO A 83 5.65 -9.39 23.88
C PRO A 83 5.18 -10.83 23.63
N HIS A 84 3.88 -11.09 23.46
CA HIS A 84 3.37 -12.43 23.18
C HIS A 84 3.80 -12.95 21.80
N CYS A 85 3.65 -12.14 20.75
CA CYS A 85 4.21 -12.42 19.43
C CYS A 85 5.46 -11.57 19.21
N MET A 86 6.59 -12.24 18.97
CA MET A 86 7.92 -11.60 18.92
C MET A 86 8.59 -11.69 17.54
N GLY A 87 7.88 -12.16 16.51
CA GLY A 87 8.49 -12.31 15.20
C GLY A 87 7.47 -12.60 14.10
N THR A 88 7.70 -11.97 12.95
CA THR A 88 6.92 -12.19 11.73
C THR A 88 7.87 -12.33 10.56
N ILE A 89 7.85 -13.49 9.90
CA ILE A 89 8.59 -13.74 8.67
C ILE A 89 7.56 -14.07 7.59
N TYR A 90 7.35 -13.12 6.69
CA TYR A 90 6.42 -13.31 5.57
C TYR A 90 7.10 -14.15 4.48
N TRP A 91 6.33 -15.07 3.93
CA TRP A 91 6.65 -15.78 2.71
C TRP A 91 6.13 -14.93 1.54
N GLN A 92 6.97 -14.44 0.62
CA GLN A 92 8.44 -14.58 0.54
C GLN A 92 9.09 -13.25 0.09
N LEU A 93 10.41 -13.14 0.17
CA LEU A 93 11.12 -11.91 -0.20
C LEU A 93 11.24 -11.74 -1.73
N ASN A 94 11.79 -12.73 -2.43
CA ASN A 94 12.22 -12.63 -3.82
C ASN A 94 11.76 -13.81 -4.68
N ASP A 95 12.00 -13.74 -5.99
CA ASP A 95 11.76 -14.82 -6.94
C ASP A 95 13.04 -15.34 -7.60
N THR A 96 12.99 -16.59 -8.06
CA THR A 96 14.08 -17.24 -8.82
C THR A 96 13.92 -17.11 -10.34
N TRP A 97 12.75 -16.66 -10.81
CA TRP A 97 12.38 -16.47 -12.21
C TRP A 97 11.12 -15.58 -12.30
N PRO A 98 10.76 -15.00 -13.46
CA PRO A 98 9.50 -14.25 -13.60
C PRO A 98 8.30 -15.17 -13.31
N VAL A 99 7.47 -14.85 -12.33
CA VAL A 99 6.39 -15.76 -11.88
C VAL A 99 5.35 -15.00 -11.05
N ALA A 100 4.11 -15.50 -11.00
CA ALA A 100 3.16 -15.13 -9.96
C ALA A 100 3.50 -15.89 -8.67
N SER A 101 3.81 -15.18 -7.59
CA SER A 101 4.29 -15.76 -6.34
C SER A 101 3.93 -14.89 -5.14
N TRP A 102 4.47 -15.26 -3.98
CA TRP A 102 4.34 -14.51 -2.74
C TRP A 102 5.42 -13.45 -2.54
N SER A 103 6.29 -13.24 -3.52
CA SER A 103 7.41 -12.32 -3.39
C SER A 103 6.93 -10.88 -3.20
N SER A 104 7.68 -10.09 -2.42
CA SER A 104 7.55 -8.62 -2.40
C SER A 104 8.47 -7.96 -3.43
N LEU A 105 9.54 -8.65 -3.84
CA LEU A 105 10.45 -8.26 -4.92
C LEU A 105 10.20 -9.13 -6.14
N ASP A 106 10.02 -8.50 -7.31
CA ASP A 106 10.00 -9.21 -8.58
C ASP A 106 11.34 -9.89 -8.86
N TYR A 107 11.34 -10.83 -9.81
CA TYR A 107 12.57 -11.28 -10.44
C TYR A 107 13.31 -10.08 -11.07
N GLY A 108 14.61 -9.94 -10.78
CA GLY A 108 15.39 -8.74 -11.11
C GLY A 108 15.41 -7.68 -10.01
N GLY A 109 14.70 -7.88 -8.89
CA GLY A 109 14.81 -7.06 -7.69
C GLY A 109 13.98 -5.77 -7.68
N ARG A 110 13.12 -5.56 -8.67
CA ARG A 110 12.15 -4.46 -8.67
C ARG A 110 11.16 -4.65 -7.52
N TRP A 111 10.74 -3.55 -6.90
CA TRP A 111 9.79 -3.60 -5.80
C TRP A 111 8.37 -3.70 -6.34
N LYS A 112 7.63 -4.73 -5.90
CA LYS A 112 6.17 -4.72 -6.02
C LYS A 112 5.58 -3.67 -5.09
N ALA A 113 4.32 -3.31 -5.30
CA ALA A 113 3.58 -2.43 -4.39
C ALA A 113 3.66 -2.89 -2.92
N MET A 114 3.62 -4.22 -2.71
CA MET A 114 3.79 -4.84 -1.39
C MET A 114 5.08 -4.37 -0.68
N HIS A 115 6.22 -4.25 -1.36
CA HIS A 115 7.49 -3.95 -0.67
C HIS A 115 7.51 -2.52 -0.07
N TYR A 116 6.80 -1.58 -0.71
CA TYR A 116 6.58 -0.25 -0.15
C TYR A 116 5.74 -0.30 1.12
N LEU A 117 4.70 -1.15 1.15
CA LEU A 117 3.90 -1.39 2.35
C LEU A 117 4.76 -2.06 3.44
N VAL A 118 5.58 -3.05 3.09
CA VAL A 118 6.52 -3.73 4.00
C VAL A 118 7.43 -2.73 4.70
N LYS A 119 8.03 -1.79 3.95
CA LYS A 119 8.85 -0.73 4.52
C LYS A 119 8.10 0.11 5.57
N ARG A 120 6.80 0.35 5.38
CA ARG A 120 5.98 1.14 6.32
C ARG A 120 5.57 0.35 7.55
N PHE A 121 4.99 -0.83 7.38
CA PHE A 121 4.49 -1.60 8.53
C PHE A 121 5.59 -2.30 9.35
N PHE A 122 6.84 -2.30 8.87
CA PHE A 122 8.02 -2.69 9.65
C PHE A 122 8.87 -1.52 10.15
N GLN A 123 8.36 -0.28 10.10
CA GLN A 123 9.07 0.80 10.78
C GLN A 123 9.27 0.48 12.26
N PRO A 124 10.43 0.82 12.86
CA PRO A 124 10.72 0.51 14.25
C PRO A 124 9.70 1.10 15.23
N VAL A 125 9.23 2.32 14.95
CA VAL A 125 8.07 2.90 15.62
C VAL A 125 6.91 2.92 14.64
N ALA A 126 5.78 2.32 15.00
CA ALA A 126 4.62 2.22 14.11
C ALA A 126 3.30 2.30 14.89
N VAL A 127 2.28 2.90 14.26
CA VAL A 127 0.90 2.91 14.74
C VAL A 127 0.01 2.12 13.78
N ALA A 128 -0.76 1.18 14.33
CA ALA A 128 -1.71 0.37 13.57
C ALA A 128 -3.12 0.42 14.18
N ALA A 129 -4.13 0.44 13.32
CA ALA A 129 -5.53 0.32 13.70
C ALA A 129 -5.95 -1.16 13.74
N ILE A 130 -6.26 -1.68 14.92
CA ILE A 130 -6.58 -3.08 15.18
C ILE A 130 -8.06 -3.19 15.60
N PRO A 131 -8.95 -3.73 14.75
CA PRO A 131 -10.34 -3.96 15.14
C PRO A 131 -10.44 -5.02 16.23
N SER A 132 -11.40 -4.85 17.14
CA SER A 132 -11.81 -5.87 18.10
C SER A 132 -12.47 -7.06 17.38
N GLU A 133 -12.47 -8.22 18.03
CA GLU A 133 -13.08 -9.45 17.48
C GLU A 133 -14.59 -9.28 17.21
N ASP A 134 -15.30 -8.51 18.04
CA ASP A 134 -16.71 -8.18 17.85
C ASP A 134 -16.94 -7.04 16.83
N GLY A 135 -15.87 -6.46 16.29
CA GLY A 135 -15.91 -5.39 15.30
C GLY A 135 -16.45 -4.05 15.81
N LYS A 136 -16.63 -3.86 17.12
CA LYS A 136 -17.24 -2.64 17.68
C LYS A 136 -16.24 -1.53 18.01
N THR A 137 -14.97 -1.88 18.17
CA THR A 137 -13.95 -0.94 18.61
C THR A 137 -12.69 -1.09 17.77
N ILE A 138 -12.08 0.04 17.40
CA ILE A 138 -10.81 0.09 16.68
C ILE A 138 -9.74 0.60 17.65
N ARG A 139 -8.79 -0.27 17.98
CA ARG A 139 -7.67 0.01 18.87
C ARG A 139 -6.48 0.52 18.08
N PHE A 140 -5.98 1.71 18.39
CA PHE A 140 -4.73 2.22 17.83
C PHE A 140 -3.57 1.70 18.68
N SER A 141 -2.85 0.70 18.17
CA SER A 141 -1.67 0.12 18.81
C SER A 141 -0.43 0.88 18.39
N LEU A 142 0.35 1.34 19.37
CA LEU A 142 1.70 1.88 19.19
C LEU A 142 2.72 0.80 19.52
N VAL A 143 3.65 0.57 18.59
CA VAL A 143 4.75 -0.39 18.73
C VAL A 143 6.07 0.37 18.70
N ASN A 144 6.99 -0.02 19.57
CA ASN A 144 8.35 0.51 19.63
C ASN A 144 9.35 -0.65 19.67
N ASP A 145 10.15 -0.77 18.60
CA ASP A 145 11.25 -1.73 18.47
C ASP A 145 12.63 -1.06 18.56
N THR A 146 12.69 0.20 19.01
CA THR A 146 13.94 0.87 19.35
C THR A 146 14.42 0.48 20.75
N LEU A 147 15.63 0.92 21.12
CA LEU A 147 16.24 0.59 22.43
C LEU A 147 15.83 1.55 23.55
N SER A 148 14.99 2.54 23.28
CA SER A 148 14.62 3.58 24.25
C SER A 148 13.14 3.88 24.16
N GLU A 149 12.57 4.38 25.25
CA GLU A 149 11.19 4.86 25.27
C GLU A 149 10.96 5.93 24.20
N VAL A 150 9.78 5.89 23.57
CA VAL A 150 9.34 6.92 22.63
C VAL A 150 7.98 7.45 23.06
N SER A 151 7.79 8.76 22.98
CA SER A 151 6.46 9.37 22.94
C SER A 151 6.05 9.57 21.49
N ALA A 152 4.77 9.43 21.18
CA ALA A 152 4.22 9.65 19.85
C ALA A 152 2.97 10.51 19.94
N ASP A 153 2.94 11.58 19.15
CA ASP A 153 1.77 12.41 18.92
C ASP A 153 1.00 11.82 17.74
N LEU A 154 -0.20 11.31 18.00
CA LEU A 154 -1.08 10.65 17.04
C LEU A 154 -2.29 11.54 16.78
N SER A 155 -2.50 11.90 15.51
CA SER A 155 -3.69 12.62 15.04
C SER A 155 -4.57 11.69 14.21
N ILE A 156 -5.80 11.49 14.67
CA ILE A 156 -6.83 10.68 14.03
C ILE A 156 -7.84 11.61 13.36
N SER A 157 -8.29 11.23 12.18
CA SER A 157 -9.19 11.99 11.32
C SER A 157 -10.23 11.09 10.66
N ILE A 158 -11.39 11.67 10.36
CA ILE A 158 -12.37 11.12 9.43
C ILE A 158 -11.99 11.56 8.00
N LEU A 159 -11.93 10.61 7.08
CA LEU A 159 -11.75 10.84 5.66
C LEU A 159 -13.06 10.54 4.92
N THR A 160 -13.60 11.53 4.23
CA THR A 160 -14.80 11.38 3.40
C THR A 160 -14.45 10.78 2.03
N MET A 161 -15.44 10.23 1.31
CA MET A 161 -15.22 9.72 -0.07
C MET A 161 -14.79 10.82 -1.04
N LYS A 162 -15.09 12.10 -0.74
CA LYS A 162 -14.62 13.28 -1.48
C LYS A 162 -13.16 13.66 -1.16
N GLY A 163 -12.51 12.98 -0.22
CA GLY A 163 -11.15 13.28 0.19
C GLY A 163 -11.02 14.40 1.23
N GLU A 164 -12.12 14.91 1.78
CA GLU A 164 -12.02 15.86 2.90
C GLU A 164 -11.53 15.13 4.16
N ARG A 165 -10.44 15.64 4.76
CA ARG A 165 -9.90 15.18 6.04
C ARG A 165 -10.41 16.06 7.16
N ARG A 166 -11.21 15.49 8.06
CA ARG A 166 -11.74 16.16 9.25
C ARG A 166 -11.06 15.61 10.49
N HIS A 167 -10.49 16.49 11.30
CA HIS A 167 -9.91 16.09 12.58
C HIS A 167 -10.96 15.40 13.47
N LEU A 168 -10.56 14.31 14.14
CA LEU A 168 -11.40 13.57 15.09
C LEU A 168 -10.82 13.62 16.50
N LYS A 169 -9.53 13.31 16.66
CA LYS A 169 -8.90 13.17 17.97
C LYS A 169 -7.39 13.25 17.87
N ASP A 170 -6.78 14.02 18.77
CA ASP A 170 -5.34 13.94 19.02
C ASP A 170 -5.10 13.17 20.33
N ILE A 171 -4.02 12.40 20.36
CA ILE A 171 -3.58 11.68 21.55
C ILE A 171 -2.06 11.61 21.57
N GLN A 172 -1.47 11.83 22.73
CA GLN A 172 -0.08 11.51 22.98
C GLN A 172 -0.01 10.15 23.70
N ALA A 173 0.85 9.27 23.23
CA ALA A 173 1.08 7.97 23.84
C ALA A 173 2.58 7.73 24.03
N VAL A 174 2.92 7.01 25.10
CA VAL A 174 4.30 6.62 25.41
C VAL A 174 4.43 5.11 25.29
N CYS A 175 5.47 4.64 24.59
CA CYS A 175 5.74 3.23 24.39
C CYS A 175 7.18 2.91 24.77
N THR A 176 7.36 2.06 25.76
CA THR A 176 8.67 1.48 26.08
C THR A 176 9.04 0.39 25.06
N PRO A 177 10.31 -0.04 25.01
CA PRO A 177 10.72 -1.17 24.16
C PRO A 177 10.11 -2.53 24.52
N ASP A 178 9.51 -2.68 25.71
CA ASP A 178 9.16 -3.99 26.27
C ASP A 178 7.86 -4.58 25.70
N ALA A 179 6.90 -3.73 25.36
CA ALA A 179 5.57 -4.15 24.93
C ALA A 179 4.95 -3.16 23.95
N ALA A 180 4.07 -3.65 23.08
CA ALA A 180 3.17 -2.78 22.34
C ALA A 180 2.11 -2.21 23.31
N VAL A 181 1.72 -0.95 23.10
CA VAL A 181 0.73 -0.27 23.95
C VAL A 181 -0.47 0.16 23.14
N THR A 182 -1.62 0.24 23.81
CA THR A 182 -2.82 0.86 23.24
C THR A 182 -2.74 2.36 23.44
N ALA A 183 -2.51 3.11 22.35
CA ALA A 183 -2.50 4.57 22.40
C ALA A 183 -3.90 5.12 22.65
N THR A 184 -4.90 4.61 21.91
CA THR A 184 -6.31 4.94 22.13
C THR A 184 -7.22 3.91 21.47
N ALA A 185 -8.53 4.06 21.67
CA ALA A 185 -9.55 3.29 20.97
C ALA A 185 -10.67 4.23 20.50
N ILE A 186 -11.29 3.87 19.36
CA ILE A 186 -12.43 4.56 18.76
C ILE A 186 -13.57 3.55 18.64
N ASN A 187 -14.78 3.90 19.08
CA ASN A 187 -15.93 3.03 18.83
C ASN A 187 -16.35 3.19 17.36
N VAL A 188 -16.73 2.09 16.73
CA VAL A 188 -17.22 2.12 15.35
C VAL A 188 -18.48 2.98 15.20
N SER A 189 -19.30 3.08 16.25
CA SER A 189 -20.46 3.99 16.29
C SER A 189 -20.09 5.47 16.13
N ASP A 190 -18.84 5.83 16.41
CA ASP A 190 -18.35 7.22 16.33
C ASP A 190 -17.80 7.54 14.93
N ILE A 191 -17.77 6.55 14.03
CA ILE A 191 -17.31 6.68 12.64
C ILE A 191 -18.54 6.90 11.76
N PRO A 192 -18.68 8.06 11.08
CA PRO A 192 -19.80 8.30 10.18
C PRO A 192 -19.84 7.29 9.04
N GLU A 193 -21.04 6.89 8.62
CA GLU A 193 -21.24 6.03 7.46
C GLU A 193 -20.65 6.67 6.20
N GLY A 194 -20.10 5.86 5.29
CA GLY A 194 -19.47 6.34 4.06
C GLY A 194 -18.18 7.13 4.30
N THR A 195 -17.51 6.90 5.42
CA THR A 195 -16.20 7.48 5.73
C THR A 195 -15.21 6.41 6.17
N LEU A 196 -13.95 6.79 6.27
CA LEU A 196 -12.88 5.93 6.77
C LEU A 196 -12.03 6.68 7.81
N LEU A 197 -11.35 5.93 8.67
CA LEU A 197 -10.39 6.54 9.60
C LEU A 197 -9.08 6.75 8.86
N GLY A 198 -8.50 7.94 8.99
CA GLY A 198 -7.12 8.21 8.63
C GLY A 198 -6.34 8.67 9.85
N TRP A 199 -5.05 8.33 9.93
CA TRP A 199 -4.19 8.82 11.00
C TRP A 199 -2.82 9.26 10.49
N ARG A 200 -2.17 10.13 11.26
CA ARG A 200 -0.76 10.49 11.16
C ARG A 200 -0.15 10.47 12.54
N PHE A 201 1.11 10.06 12.65
CA PHE A 201 1.84 10.17 13.90
C PHE A 201 3.27 10.65 13.69
N THR A 202 3.80 11.32 14.72
CA THR A 202 5.20 11.70 14.83
C THR A 202 5.70 11.27 16.20
N ALA A 203 6.79 10.52 16.24
CA ALA A 203 7.45 10.09 17.46
C ALA A 203 8.55 11.08 17.88
N SER A 204 8.91 11.07 19.16
CA SER A 204 9.94 11.95 19.74
C SER A 204 11.33 11.77 19.13
N ASN A 205 11.59 10.63 18.49
CA ASN A 205 12.83 10.34 17.77
C ASN A 205 12.78 10.75 16.28
N GLY A 206 11.72 11.44 15.84
CA GLY A 206 11.54 11.93 14.48
C GLY A 206 10.96 10.91 13.49
N MET A 207 10.77 9.64 13.89
CA MET A 207 10.04 8.68 13.08
C MET A 207 8.57 9.09 12.97
N GLY A 208 7.96 8.82 11.83
CA GLY A 208 6.57 9.14 11.61
C GLY A 208 5.97 8.28 10.52
N GLY A 209 4.65 8.27 10.50
CA GLY A 209 3.91 7.46 9.55
C GLY A 209 2.44 7.83 9.55
N GLU A 210 1.73 7.13 8.69
CA GLU A 210 0.32 7.37 8.43
C GLU A 210 -0.33 6.07 7.98
N GLY A 211 -1.66 6.08 7.98
CA GLY A 211 -2.43 5.02 7.39
C GLY A 211 -3.90 5.32 7.44
N HIS A 212 -4.67 4.34 6.97
CA HIS A 212 -6.11 4.37 7.02
C HIS A 212 -6.71 3.04 7.41
N TYR A 213 -7.95 3.09 7.87
CA TYR A 213 -8.75 1.94 8.23
C TYR A 213 -10.16 2.11 7.67
N VAL A 214 -10.60 1.07 6.95
CA VAL A 214 -11.95 0.95 6.41
C VAL A 214 -12.74 0.01 7.31
N HIS A 215 -13.84 0.49 7.86
CA HIS A 215 -14.81 -0.37 8.51
C HIS A 215 -15.69 -1.04 7.45
N GLY A 216 -15.36 -2.28 7.08
CA GLY A 216 -16.01 -3.03 6.01
C GLY A 216 -15.04 -3.40 4.89
N THR A 217 -15.47 -3.27 3.64
CA THR A 217 -14.69 -3.68 2.46
C THR A 217 -14.48 -2.52 1.50
N TYR A 218 -13.33 -2.47 0.82
CA TYR A 218 -13.03 -1.45 -0.19
C TYR A 218 -14.07 -1.39 -1.32
N LYS A 219 -14.68 -2.52 -1.70
CA LYS A 219 -15.72 -2.56 -2.74
C LYS A 219 -17.02 -1.83 -2.40
N ALA A 220 -17.27 -1.63 -1.11
CA ALA A 220 -18.45 -0.92 -0.60
C ALA A 220 -18.21 0.60 -0.50
N LEU A 221 -16.99 1.06 -0.75
CA LEU A 221 -16.69 2.48 -0.79
C LEU A 221 -17.19 3.06 -2.11
N GLU A 222 -18.09 4.05 -2.01
CA GLU A 222 -18.50 4.88 -3.15
C GLU A 222 -17.46 5.99 -3.37
N LEU A 223 -16.25 5.58 -3.76
CA LEU A 223 -15.18 6.52 -4.11
C LEU A 223 -15.60 7.37 -5.32
N GLU A 224 -15.25 8.65 -5.28
CA GLU A 224 -15.34 9.54 -6.43
C GLU A 224 -13.99 9.59 -7.18
N PRO A 225 -13.94 10.01 -8.46
CA PRO A 225 -12.69 10.18 -9.17
C PRO A 225 -11.72 11.09 -8.40
N ALA A 226 -10.55 10.56 -8.03
CA ALA A 226 -9.58 11.29 -7.22
C ALA A 226 -8.93 12.47 -7.96
N GLY A 227 -9.00 12.48 -9.30
CA GLY A 227 -8.46 13.56 -10.13
C GLY A 227 -6.98 13.80 -9.90
N LEU A 228 -6.17 12.73 -9.91
CA LEU A 228 -4.72 12.80 -9.73
C LEU A 228 -4.09 13.72 -10.80
N GLN A 229 -3.16 14.57 -10.37
CA GLN A 229 -2.42 15.49 -11.22
C GLN A 229 -0.94 15.45 -10.87
N VAL A 230 -0.09 15.43 -11.90
CA VAL A 230 1.35 15.64 -11.75
C VAL A 230 1.63 17.11 -11.98
N THR A 231 1.93 17.85 -10.91
CA THR A 231 2.07 19.31 -10.96
C THR A 231 3.49 19.76 -11.28
N ARG A 232 4.49 18.88 -11.06
CA ARG A 232 5.89 19.09 -11.45
C ARG A 232 6.53 17.76 -11.79
N GLU A 233 7.20 17.75 -12.92
CA GLU A 233 8.05 16.67 -13.41
C GLU A 233 9.32 17.31 -13.96
N TYR A 234 10.45 17.06 -13.32
CA TYR A 234 11.75 17.56 -13.76
C TYR A 234 12.87 16.63 -13.32
N VAL A 235 14.00 16.71 -14.01
CA VAL A 235 15.22 15.94 -13.71
C VAL A 235 16.07 16.73 -12.73
N GLU A 236 16.42 16.12 -11.60
CA GLU A 236 17.35 16.65 -10.60
C GLU A 236 18.80 16.55 -11.13
N GLU A 237 19.75 17.27 -10.52
CA GLU A 237 21.17 17.27 -10.94
C GLU A 237 21.81 15.87 -10.90
N ASP A 238 21.31 14.98 -10.04
CA ASP A 238 21.76 13.59 -9.91
C ASP A 238 21.14 12.62 -10.95
N GLY A 239 20.31 13.14 -11.86
CA GLY A 239 19.63 12.37 -12.90
C GLY A 239 18.34 11.67 -12.47
N SER A 240 17.90 11.87 -11.22
CA SER A 240 16.59 11.39 -10.76
C SER A 240 15.45 12.28 -11.23
N VAL A 241 14.24 11.73 -11.35
CA VAL A 241 13.04 12.46 -11.77
C VAL A 241 12.17 12.74 -10.55
N CYS A 242 11.89 14.01 -10.30
CA CYS A 242 11.01 14.45 -9.23
C CYS A 242 9.56 14.57 -9.73
N LEU A 243 8.63 13.86 -9.11
CA LEU A 243 7.20 13.87 -9.40
C LEU A 243 6.42 14.42 -8.20
N ASN A 244 5.68 15.52 -8.39
CA ASN A 244 4.73 16.02 -7.40
C ASN A 244 3.31 15.58 -7.76
N VAL A 245 2.81 14.56 -7.06
CA VAL A 245 1.48 13.98 -7.30
C VAL A 245 0.48 14.58 -6.33
N THR A 246 -0.55 15.24 -6.84
CA THR A 246 -1.61 15.91 -6.09
C THR A 246 -2.96 15.25 -6.38
N ALA A 247 -3.81 15.07 -5.37
CA ALA A 247 -5.18 14.58 -5.55
C ALA A 247 -6.20 15.71 -5.37
N LYS A 248 -7.29 15.69 -6.15
CA LYS A 248 -8.46 16.56 -5.96
C LYS A 248 -9.54 15.92 -5.09
N GLY A 249 -9.57 14.60 -5.02
CA GLY A 249 -10.43 13.79 -4.17
C GLY A 249 -9.62 12.82 -3.31
N LEU A 250 -10.28 11.76 -2.81
CA LEU A 250 -9.62 10.69 -2.07
C LEU A 250 -8.95 9.71 -3.05
N ALA A 251 -7.62 9.66 -3.06
CA ALA A 251 -6.86 8.64 -3.79
C ALA A 251 -6.31 7.61 -2.81
N LEU A 252 -6.79 6.37 -2.89
CA LEU A 252 -6.25 5.27 -2.08
C LEU A 252 -5.27 4.45 -2.91
N PHE A 253 -4.15 4.07 -2.30
CA PHE A 253 -3.13 3.21 -2.88
C PHE A 253 -2.56 3.72 -4.21
N VAL A 254 -2.28 5.02 -4.29
CA VAL A 254 -1.64 5.66 -5.44
C VAL A 254 -0.36 4.93 -5.78
N MET A 255 -0.29 4.37 -6.98
CA MET A 255 0.89 3.69 -7.51
C MET A 255 1.38 4.35 -8.79
N ILE A 256 2.69 4.62 -8.85
CA ILE A 256 3.38 5.12 -10.04
C ILE A 256 4.18 3.97 -10.66
N GLU A 257 4.06 3.76 -11.96
CA GLU A 257 4.76 2.71 -12.70
C GLU A 257 5.32 3.26 -14.01
N THR A 258 6.47 2.76 -14.43
CA THR A 258 7.05 3.05 -15.75
C THR A 258 7.80 1.82 -16.25
N GLU A 259 7.96 1.71 -17.57
CA GLU A 259 8.77 0.66 -18.19
C GLU A 259 10.27 0.87 -17.92
N THR A 260 10.70 2.13 -17.77
CA THR A 260 12.08 2.46 -17.41
C THR A 260 12.48 1.79 -16.10
N ASP A 261 13.65 1.14 -16.10
CA ASP A 261 14.17 0.49 -14.91
C ASP A 261 14.70 1.51 -13.91
N GLY A 262 14.38 1.31 -12.64
CA GLY A 262 14.67 2.29 -11.59
C GLY A 262 13.91 2.03 -10.29
N LYS A 263 14.06 2.96 -9.34
CA LYS A 263 13.52 2.86 -7.99
C LYS A 263 12.74 4.11 -7.64
N TYR A 264 11.57 3.94 -7.04
CA TYR A 264 10.81 5.04 -6.44
C TYR A 264 11.18 5.21 -4.97
N SER A 265 11.25 6.46 -4.49
CA SER A 265 11.45 6.77 -3.08
C SER A 265 10.31 6.27 -2.20
N ASP A 266 9.08 6.30 -2.74
CA ASP A 266 7.86 5.79 -2.12
C ASP A 266 6.82 5.41 -3.19
N ASN A 267 5.90 4.52 -2.87
CA ASN A 267 4.82 4.09 -3.78
C ASN A 267 3.66 3.42 -3.01
N ALA A 268 2.49 3.24 -3.62
CA ALA A 268 1.30 2.65 -2.96
C ALA A 268 0.91 3.40 -1.68
N PHE A 269 0.66 4.70 -1.80
CA PHE A 269 0.33 5.62 -0.71
C PHE A 269 -1.04 6.27 -0.91
N ASP A 270 -1.59 6.87 0.14
CA ASP A 270 -2.87 7.58 0.04
C ASP A 270 -2.68 9.10 -0.07
N LEU A 271 -3.66 9.76 -0.69
CA LEU A 271 -3.79 11.21 -0.74
C LEU A 271 -5.24 11.61 -0.45
N ALA A 272 -5.43 12.55 0.48
CA ALA A 272 -6.68 13.26 0.63
C ALA A 272 -6.76 14.43 -0.38
N ALA A 273 -7.93 15.06 -0.49
CA ALA A 273 -8.14 16.18 -1.39
C ALA A 273 -7.21 17.35 -1.05
N GLY A 274 -6.48 17.85 -2.05
CA GLY A 274 -5.48 18.90 -1.91
C GLY A 274 -4.12 18.45 -1.39
N GLU A 275 -3.97 17.19 -0.96
CA GLU A 275 -2.68 16.67 -0.51
C GLU A 275 -1.77 16.38 -1.71
N THR A 276 -0.47 16.63 -1.52
CA THR A 276 0.57 16.41 -2.51
C THR A 276 1.67 15.55 -1.92
N ARG A 277 2.15 14.56 -2.68
CA ARG A 277 3.34 13.78 -2.33
C ARG A 277 4.42 13.96 -3.38
N ARG A 278 5.61 14.27 -2.91
CA ARG A 278 6.83 14.30 -3.72
C ARG A 278 7.41 12.89 -3.80
N ILE A 279 7.55 12.36 -5.01
CA ILE A 279 8.16 11.08 -5.29
C ILE A 279 9.40 11.30 -6.14
N LEU A 280 10.51 10.68 -5.73
CA LEU A 280 11.73 10.65 -6.52
C LEU A 280 11.81 9.30 -7.23
N PHE A 281 11.90 9.31 -8.55
CA PHE A 281 12.25 8.14 -9.36
C PHE A 281 13.73 8.21 -9.72
N THR A 282 14.51 7.23 -9.28
CA THR A 282 15.93 7.11 -9.62
C THR A 282 16.10 6.03 -10.70
N PRO A 283 16.38 6.40 -11.96
CA PRO A 283 16.63 5.46 -13.03
C PRO A 283 17.84 4.55 -12.73
N ALA A 284 17.78 3.29 -13.13
CA ALA A 284 18.89 2.33 -12.99
C ALA A 284 20.05 2.64 -13.94
N LYS A 285 19.76 3.36 -15.03
CA LYS A 285 20.73 3.89 -16.00
C LYS A 285 20.36 5.35 -16.30
N PRO A 286 21.32 6.22 -16.61
CA PRO A 286 21.03 7.60 -17.02
C PRO A 286 20.00 7.64 -18.16
N LEU A 287 19.05 8.58 -18.07
CA LEU A 287 18.04 8.80 -19.10
C LEU A 287 18.73 9.29 -20.39
N GLN A 288 18.28 8.81 -21.54
CA GLN A 288 18.75 9.28 -22.83
C GLN A 288 18.11 10.63 -23.15
N ASP A 289 18.91 11.58 -23.64
CA ASP A 289 18.47 12.89 -24.16
C ASP A 289 17.58 13.73 -23.23
N GLY A 290 17.61 13.47 -21.91
CA GLY A 290 16.77 14.18 -20.93
C GLY A 290 15.27 13.87 -21.08
N GLU A 291 14.90 12.84 -21.85
CA GLU A 291 13.52 12.45 -22.07
C GLU A 291 12.96 11.78 -20.80
N LEU A 292 11.77 12.21 -20.39
CA LEU A 292 11.11 11.71 -19.18
C LEU A 292 10.48 10.34 -19.46
N PRO A 293 10.58 9.38 -18.53
CA PRO A 293 9.86 8.12 -18.64
C PRO A 293 8.36 8.32 -18.79
N ASP A 294 7.69 7.46 -19.56
CA ASP A 294 6.22 7.39 -19.56
C ASP A 294 5.76 6.80 -18.22
N PHE A 295 5.22 7.66 -17.35
CA PHE A 295 4.70 7.28 -16.05
C PHE A 295 3.19 7.03 -16.10
N ARG A 296 2.79 5.88 -15.57
CA ARG A 296 1.41 5.49 -15.35
C ARG A 296 1.05 5.63 -13.90
N PHE A 297 -0.15 6.13 -13.64
CA PHE A 297 -0.67 6.37 -12.31
C PHE A 297 -1.90 5.50 -12.10
N TYR A 298 -1.91 4.77 -10.99
CA TYR A 298 -3.03 3.95 -10.56
C TYR A 298 -3.52 4.47 -9.21
N ASP A 299 -4.81 4.36 -8.97
CA ASP A 299 -5.43 4.46 -7.65
C ASP A 299 -6.60 3.47 -7.59
N LEU A 300 -7.12 3.23 -6.39
CA LEU A 300 -8.18 2.26 -6.20
C LEU A 300 -9.44 2.56 -7.02
N HIS A 301 -9.83 3.83 -7.18
CA HIS A 301 -11.00 4.20 -7.96
C HIS A 301 -10.75 4.00 -9.46
N SER A 302 -9.67 4.56 -10.02
CA SER A 302 -9.37 4.46 -11.46
C SER A 302 -9.17 3.03 -11.94
N CYS A 303 -8.67 2.14 -11.07
CA CYS A 303 -8.46 0.73 -11.35
C CYS A 303 -9.74 -0.08 -11.63
N GLN A 304 -10.85 0.32 -11.00
CA GLN A 304 -12.10 -0.45 -11.00
C GLN A 304 -13.28 0.28 -11.67
N SER A 305 -13.05 1.48 -12.20
CA SER A 305 -14.09 2.28 -12.86
C SER A 305 -14.27 1.85 -14.31
N ALA A 306 -15.52 1.64 -14.75
CA ALA A 306 -15.81 1.55 -16.17
C ALA A 306 -15.63 2.95 -16.79
N ASP A 307 -15.01 3.01 -17.98
CA ASP A 307 -14.86 4.25 -18.75
C ASP A 307 -16.19 4.79 -19.26
#